data_AF-A0A2G9YA12-F1
#
_entry.id   AF-A0A2G9YA12-F1
#
_cell.length_a   1.000
_cell.length_b   1.000
_cell.length_c   1.000
_cell.angle_alpha   90.00
_cell.angle_beta   90.00
_cell.angle_gamma   90.00
#
_symmetry.space_group_name_H-M   'P 1'
#
loop_
_entity.id
_entity.type
_entity.pdbx_description
1 polymer ?
#
loop_
_entity_poly.entity_id
_entity_poly.type
_entity_poly.pdbx_seq_one_letter_code
_entity_poly.pdbx_strand_id
1 'polypeptide(L)'
;MKYFTLRWTGDALRILDQSRLPAETVYLDLKNPEEVWEAIRNLRVRGAPALGVAAAYGLYLGIRNDTSKDLPQFLAHLKKVRAYLETSRPTAVNLFNALRRIEENCQKLKRYPISKGYSVSEGRAFVLKEAQRLHKEDEILCKKIADAGVPLIPNKATILTHCNAGAL
;
A
#
# COMPACT_ATOMS: atom_id res chain seq x y z
N MET A 1 -17.08 17.88 -1.86
CA MET A 1 -15.63 17.74 -1.56
C MET A 1 -15.14 16.40 -2.07
N LYS A 2 -13.98 16.35 -2.73
CA LYS A 2 -13.39 15.08 -3.20
C LYS A 2 -12.39 14.61 -2.14
N TYR A 3 -12.79 13.66 -1.30
CA TYR A 3 -11.89 13.02 -0.35
C TYR A 3 -10.89 12.13 -1.09
N PHE A 4 -9.74 11.88 -0.48
CA PHE A 4 -8.82 10.81 -0.86
C PHE A 4 -8.47 9.99 0.39
N THR A 5 -8.38 8.67 0.25
CA THR A 5 -8.02 7.79 1.36
C THR A 5 -6.53 7.80 1.63
N LEU A 6 -5.72 7.72 0.56
CA LEU A 6 -4.26 7.61 0.62
C LEU A 6 -3.63 8.59 -0.37
N ARG A 7 -2.53 9.22 0.03
CA ARG A 7 -1.70 10.05 -0.86
C ARG A 7 -0.26 9.97 -0.44
N TRP A 8 0.61 9.63 -1.39
CA TRP A 8 2.04 9.80 -1.20
C TRP A 8 2.41 11.27 -1.35
N THR A 9 3.11 11.83 -0.36
CA THR A 9 3.49 13.26 -0.33
C THR A 9 4.91 13.51 -0.84
N GLY A 10 5.70 12.44 -0.98
CA GLY A 10 7.14 12.51 -1.26
C GLY A 10 7.97 12.03 -0.06
N ASP A 11 7.55 12.35 1.16
CA ASP A 11 8.23 12.02 2.41
C ASP A 11 7.38 11.16 3.37
N ALA A 12 6.04 11.25 3.25
CA ALA A 12 5.09 10.55 4.10
C ALA A 12 3.91 9.94 3.30
N LEU A 13 3.27 8.94 3.91
CA LEU A 13 1.95 8.48 3.48
C LEU A 13 0.88 9.30 4.21
N ARG A 14 0.21 10.21 3.50
CA ARG A 14 -0.96 10.92 4.01
C ARG A 14 -2.19 10.03 3.91
N ILE A 15 -2.90 9.86 5.03
CA ILE A 15 -4.12 9.07 5.10
C ILE A 15 -5.30 9.92 5.60
N LEU A 16 -6.51 9.59 5.16
CA LEU A 16 -7.75 10.03 5.82
C LEU A 16 -8.01 9.11 7.02
N ASP A 17 -8.11 9.68 8.22
CA ASP A 17 -8.46 8.91 9.42
C ASP A 17 -9.95 8.53 9.39
N GLN A 18 -10.23 7.33 8.89
CA GLN A 18 -11.60 6.85 8.74
C GLN A 18 -12.31 6.61 10.08
N SER A 19 -11.59 6.56 11.21
CA SER A 19 -12.20 6.39 12.53
C SER A 19 -12.92 7.65 13.02
N ARG A 20 -12.63 8.80 12.41
CA ARG A 20 -13.23 10.11 12.74
C ARG A 20 -14.46 10.44 11.89
N LEU A 21 -14.68 9.69 10.81
CA LEU A 21 -15.83 9.90 9.94
C LEU A 21 -17.13 9.35 10.58
N PRO A 22 -18.30 9.98 10.31
CA PRO A 22 -18.48 11.17 9.48
C PRO A 22 -18.34 12.50 10.25
N ALA A 23 -18.04 12.44 11.55
CA ALA A 23 -18.02 13.61 12.43
C ALA A 23 -16.94 14.63 12.04
N GLU A 24 -15.75 14.16 11.66
CA GLU A 24 -14.62 15.02 11.32
C GLU A 24 -13.78 14.43 10.18
N THR A 25 -13.28 15.31 9.31
CA THR A 25 -12.32 14.95 8.26
C THR A 25 -10.91 15.30 8.72
N VAL A 26 -10.17 14.29 9.18
CA VAL A 26 -8.79 14.46 9.68
C VAL A 26 -7.81 13.72 8.76
N TYR A 27 -6.72 14.39 8.39
CA TYR A 27 -5.62 13.79 7.64
C TYR A 27 -4.39 13.60 8.52
N LEU A 28 -3.75 12.43 8.44
CA LEU A 28 -2.54 12.08 9.18
C LEU A 28 -1.40 11.81 8.20
N ASP A 29 -0.20 12.32 8.49
CA ASP A 29 1.02 12.02 7.74
C ASP A 29 1.82 10.94 8.47
N LEU A 30 1.90 9.75 7.87
CA LEU A 30 2.62 8.60 8.42
C LEU A 30 4.03 8.55 7.81
N LYS A 31 5.05 8.59 8.67
CA LYS A 31 6.46 8.79 8.32
C LYS A 31 7.34 7.58 8.57
N ASN A 32 6.84 6.54 9.21
CA ASN A 32 7.58 5.32 9.55
C ASN A 32 6.65 4.08 9.46
N PRO A 33 7.19 2.85 9.39
CA PRO A 33 6.37 1.64 9.28
C PRO A 33 5.49 1.39 10.52
N GLU A 34 5.91 1.85 11.71
CA GLU A 34 5.16 1.71 12.96
C GLU A 34 3.85 2.51 12.92
N GLU A 35 3.88 3.74 12.42
CA GLU A 35 2.70 4.59 12.23
C GLU A 35 1.73 4.01 11.20
N VAL A 36 2.25 3.40 10.13
CA VAL A 36 1.42 2.68 9.15
C VAL A 36 0.79 1.44 9.77
N TRP A 37 1.57 0.67 10.53
CA TRP A 37 1.09 -0.49 11.26
C TRP A 37 -0.04 -0.11 12.23
N GLU A 38 0.15 0.94 13.03
CA GLU A 38 -0.84 1.47 13.98
C GLU A 38 -2.10 1.96 13.27
N ALA A 39 -1.96 2.68 12.15
CA ALA A 39 -3.10 3.15 11.36
C ALA A 39 -3.94 2.00 10.79
N ILE A 40 -3.28 0.93 10.33
CA ILE A 40 -3.96 -0.28 9.85
C ILE A 40 -4.62 -1.02 11.02
N ARG A 41 -3.90 -1.23 12.12
CA ARG A 41 -4.36 -1.97 13.32
C ARG A 41 -5.60 -1.32 13.94
N ASN A 42 -5.57 0.01 14.09
CA ASN A 42 -6.64 0.79 14.72
C ASN A 42 -7.75 1.21 13.74
N LEU A 43 -7.79 0.62 12.54
CA LEU A 43 -8.83 0.87 11.53
C LEU A 43 -8.92 2.33 11.06
N ARG A 44 -7.86 3.12 11.21
CA ARG A 44 -7.75 4.46 10.59
C ARG A 44 -7.66 4.33 9.07
N VAL A 45 -7.04 3.24 8.59
CA VAL A 45 -7.11 2.77 7.21
C VAL A 45 -7.82 1.42 7.18
N ARG A 46 -8.84 1.31 6.32
CA ARG A 46 -9.61 0.07 6.10
C ARG A 46 -10.10 0.04 4.65
N GLY A 47 -10.69 -1.09 4.26
CA GLY A 47 -10.95 -1.42 2.85
C GLY A 47 -9.82 -2.26 2.29
N ALA A 48 -10.15 -3.43 1.72
CA ALA A 48 -9.15 -4.40 1.29
C ALA A 48 -8.10 -3.81 0.33
N PRO A 49 -8.47 -3.01 -0.69
CA PRO A 49 -7.48 -2.45 -1.59
C PRO A 49 -6.57 -1.39 -0.94
N ALA A 50 -7.16 -0.48 -0.14
CA ALA A 50 -6.42 0.54 0.60
C ALA A 50 -5.39 -0.06 1.58
N LEU A 51 -5.71 -1.19 2.21
CA LEU A 51 -4.75 -1.90 3.09
C LEU A 51 -3.50 -2.37 2.35
N GLY A 52 -3.66 -2.86 1.11
CA GLY A 52 -2.54 -3.28 0.26
C GLY A 52 -1.62 -2.11 -0.10
N VAL A 53 -2.22 -0.98 -0.52
CA VAL A 53 -1.49 0.24 -0.89
C VAL A 53 -0.80 0.86 0.33
N ALA A 54 -1.49 0.97 1.46
CA ALA A 54 -0.91 1.52 2.69
C ALA A 54 0.29 0.69 3.17
N ALA A 55 0.17 -0.64 3.18
CA ALA A 55 1.27 -1.52 3.57
C ALA A 55 2.46 -1.44 2.60
N ALA A 56 2.23 -1.27 1.30
CA ALA A 56 3.30 -1.07 0.32
C ALA A 56 4.12 0.20 0.60
N TYR A 57 3.46 1.32 0.93
CA TYR A 57 4.17 2.53 1.35
C TYR A 57 4.82 2.37 2.72
N GLY A 58 4.17 1.67 3.67
CA GLY A 58 4.78 1.32 4.96
C GLY A 58 6.08 0.53 4.80
N LEU A 59 6.10 -0.41 3.86
CA LEU A 59 7.29 -1.20 3.54
C LEU A 59 8.42 -0.29 3.04
N TYR A 60 8.13 0.64 2.12
CA TYR A 60 9.09 1.64 1.68
C TYR A 60 9.59 2.51 2.84
N LEU A 61 8.70 3.03 3.68
CA LEU A 61 9.04 3.87 4.82
C LEU A 61 9.99 3.16 5.79
N GLY A 62 9.84 1.85 6.00
CA GLY A 62 10.74 1.06 6.85
C GLY A 62 12.13 0.81 6.26
N ILE A 63 12.28 0.89 4.93
CA ILE A 63 13.57 0.66 4.24
C ILE A 63 14.17 1.94 3.64
N ARG A 64 13.50 3.09 3.70
CA ARG A 64 13.92 4.32 3.00
C ARG A 64 15.30 4.83 3.43
N ASN A 65 15.67 4.57 4.68
CA ASN A 65 16.95 4.95 5.29
C ASN A 65 17.87 3.72 5.50
N ASP A 66 17.59 2.60 4.83
CA ASP A 66 18.40 1.38 4.94
C ASP A 66 19.83 1.63 4.45
N THR A 67 20.81 1.32 5.30
CA THR A 67 22.25 1.47 5.05
C THR A 67 22.98 0.14 4.91
N SER A 68 22.28 -0.92 4.48
CA SER A 68 22.85 -2.24 4.25
C SER A 68 24.06 -2.15 3.33
N LYS A 69 25.06 -3.01 3.56
CA LYS A 69 26.29 -3.01 2.76
C LYS A 69 26.12 -3.64 1.39
N ASP A 70 25.14 -4.54 1.28
CA ASP A 70 24.90 -5.34 0.10
C ASP A 70 23.40 -5.66 -0.06
N LEU A 71 23.04 -6.17 -1.24
CA LEU A 71 21.68 -6.54 -1.59
C LEU A 71 21.12 -7.68 -0.72
N PRO A 72 21.88 -8.74 -0.38
CA PRO A 72 21.43 -9.75 0.59
C PRO A 72 20.96 -9.18 1.93
N GLN A 73 21.73 -8.28 2.54
CA GLN A 73 21.38 -7.62 3.81
C GLN A 73 20.14 -6.75 3.65
N PHE A 74 20.06 -5.96 2.57
CA PHE A 74 18.89 -5.14 2.27
C PHE A 74 17.62 -5.99 2.15
N LEU A 75 17.67 -7.11 1.42
CA LEU A 75 16.52 -8.00 1.25
C LEU A 75 16.14 -8.72 2.55
N ALA A 76 17.11 -9.03 3.41
CA ALA A 76 16.82 -9.55 4.74
C ALA A 76 16.10 -8.51 5.61
N HIS A 77 16.49 -7.24 5.54
CA HIS A 77 15.79 -6.16 6.24
C HIS A 77 14.40 -5.91 5.67
N LEU A 78 14.25 -5.84 4.34
CA LEU A 78 12.95 -5.75 3.66
C LEU A 78 11.98 -6.84 4.14
N LYS A 79 12.47 -8.08 4.26
CA LYS A 79 11.68 -9.22 4.74
C LYS A 79 11.25 -9.04 6.21
N LYS A 80 12.10 -8.47 7.07
CA LYS A 80 11.75 -8.14 8.46
C LYS A 80 10.65 -7.08 8.54
N VAL A 81 10.78 -5.98 7.78
CA VAL A 81 9.77 -4.91 7.73
C VAL A 81 8.43 -5.45 7.20
N ARG A 82 8.47 -6.27 6.13
CA ARG A 82 7.29 -6.98 5.63
C ARG A 82 6.62 -7.79 6.73
N ALA A 83 7.37 -8.68 7.39
CA ALA A 83 6.83 -9.56 8.42
C ALA A 83 6.20 -8.77 9.57
N TYR A 84 6.81 -7.64 9.96
CA TYR A 84 6.24 -6.73 10.95
C TYR A 84 4.88 -6.16 10.49
N LEU A 85 4.80 -5.59 9.28
CA LEU A 85 3.56 -5.02 8.74
C LEU A 85 2.43 -6.05 8.60
N GLU A 86 2.76 -7.30 8.29
CA GLU A 86 1.82 -8.42 8.20
C GLU A 86 1.11 -8.73 9.54
N THR A 87 1.73 -8.41 10.67
CA THR A 87 1.11 -8.62 12.00
C THR A 87 -0.02 -7.64 12.31
N SER A 88 -0.16 -6.55 11.56
CA SER A 88 -1.18 -5.51 11.84
C SER A 88 -2.60 -6.08 11.79
N ARG A 89 -2.91 -6.87 10.75
CA ARG A 89 -4.22 -7.49 10.52
C ARG A 89 -4.10 -8.85 9.80
N PRO A 90 -4.08 -9.98 10.53
CA PRO A 90 -3.82 -11.32 9.98
C PRO A 90 -4.77 -11.82 8.88
N THR A 91 -5.96 -11.22 8.75
CA THR A 91 -6.97 -11.60 7.74
C THR A 91 -6.96 -10.71 6.49
N ALA A 92 -6.11 -9.68 6.44
CA ALA A 92 -6.07 -8.71 5.34
C ALA A 92 -5.32 -9.26 4.12
N VAL A 93 -5.92 -10.19 3.38
CA VAL A 93 -5.28 -10.88 2.23
C VAL A 93 -4.62 -9.93 1.23
N ASN A 94 -5.24 -8.78 0.92
CA ASN A 94 -4.68 -7.79 0.01
C ASN A 94 -3.37 -7.15 0.52
N LEU A 95 -3.23 -7.00 1.84
CA LEU A 95 -1.98 -6.56 2.48
C LEU A 95 -0.87 -7.58 2.22
N PHE A 96 -1.13 -8.86 2.52
CA PHE A 96 -0.17 -9.93 2.30
C PHE A 96 0.24 -10.04 0.83
N ASN A 97 -0.73 -9.96 -0.08
CA ASN A 97 -0.48 -10.06 -1.53
C ASN A 97 0.37 -8.89 -2.04
N ALA A 98 0.10 -7.66 -1.59
CA ALA A 98 0.88 -6.48 -1.97
C ALA A 98 2.34 -6.59 -1.49
N LEU A 99 2.54 -6.93 -0.22
CA LEU A 99 3.88 -7.06 0.37
C LEU A 99 4.68 -8.21 -0.27
N ARG A 100 4.05 -9.37 -0.46
CA ARG A 100 4.68 -10.53 -1.12
C ARG A 100 5.10 -10.19 -2.54
N ARG A 101 4.24 -9.54 -3.32
CA ARG A 101 4.54 -9.12 -4.70
C ARG A 101 5.76 -8.19 -4.75
N ILE A 102 5.85 -7.22 -3.84
CA ILE A 102 7.01 -6.33 -3.76
C ILE A 102 8.27 -7.12 -3.47
N GLU A 103 8.25 -7.99 -2.44
CA GLU A 103 9.41 -8.79 -2.08
C GLU A 103 9.86 -9.69 -3.24
N GLU A 104 8.95 -10.45 -3.86
CA GLU A 104 9.26 -11.33 -4.98
C GLU A 104 9.86 -10.58 -6.16
N ASN A 105 9.35 -9.40 -6.49
CA ASN A 105 9.91 -8.59 -7.57
C ASN A 105 11.27 -7.99 -7.18
N CYS A 106 11.46 -7.62 -5.91
CA CYS A 106 12.74 -7.14 -5.42
C CYS A 106 13.80 -8.26 -5.39
N GLN A 107 13.42 -9.50 -5.10
CA GLN A 107 14.31 -10.66 -5.16
C GLN A 107 14.79 -10.96 -6.59
N LYS A 108 13.97 -10.69 -7.62
CA LYS A 108 14.37 -10.85 -9.02
C LYS A 108 15.52 -9.91 -9.42
N LEU A 109 15.76 -8.83 -8.68
CA LEU A 109 16.90 -7.93 -8.91
C LEU A 109 18.24 -8.66 -8.78
N LYS A 110 18.32 -9.73 -7.98
CA LYS A 110 19.50 -10.61 -7.86
C LYS A 110 19.93 -11.26 -9.18
N ARG A 111 19.03 -11.37 -10.16
CA ARG A 111 19.26 -12.07 -11.43
C ARG A 111 19.85 -11.18 -12.51
N TYR A 112 19.94 -9.88 -12.29
CA TYR A 112 20.60 -8.97 -13.23
C TYR A 112 22.12 -9.10 -13.11
N PRO A 113 22.86 -9.10 -14.23
CA PRO A 113 24.30 -9.28 -14.22
C PRO A 113 24.99 -8.23 -13.34
N ILE A 114 25.99 -8.68 -12.57
CA ILE A 114 26.78 -7.89 -11.60
C ILE A 114 27.38 -6.63 -12.26
N SER A 115 27.62 -6.65 -13.57
CA SER A 115 28.08 -5.50 -14.35
C SER A 115 27.12 -4.30 -14.38
N LYS A 116 25.84 -4.49 -14.00
CA LYS A 116 24.87 -3.40 -13.79
C LYS A 116 24.73 -2.96 -12.33
N GLY A 117 25.45 -3.59 -11.39
CA GLY A 117 25.66 -3.05 -10.04
C GLY A 117 24.39 -2.65 -9.28
N TYR A 118 23.40 -3.53 -9.16
CA TYR A 118 22.19 -3.24 -8.37
C TYR A 118 22.55 -2.94 -6.91
N SER A 119 22.45 -1.67 -6.58
CA SER A 119 22.78 -1.06 -5.30
C SER A 119 21.58 -1.09 -4.34
N VAL A 120 21.86 -0.92 -3.04
CA VAL A 120 20.80 -0.75 -2.02
C VAL A 120 19.92 0.46 -2.36
N SER A 121 20.49 1.53 -2.90
CA SER A 121 19.73 2.68 -3.40
C SER A 121 18.73 2.33 -4.49
N GLU A 122 19.10 1.50 -5.46
CA GLU A 122 18.17 1.04 -6.49
C GLU A 122 17.10 0.12 -5.92
N GLY A 123 17.44 -0.71 -4.93
CA GLY A 123 16.47 -1.49 -4.17
C GLY A 123 15.42 -0.60 -3.50
N ARG A 124 15.84 0.47 -2.83
CA ARG A 124 14.91 1.44 -2.21
C ARG A 124 14.03 2.13 -3.25
N ALA A 125 14.61 2.58 -4.36
CA ALA A 125 13.88 3.21 -5.45
C ALA A 125 12.87 2.25 -6.10
N PHE A 126 13.24 0.97 -6.25
CA PHE A 126 12.37 -0.07 -6.76
C PHE A 126 11.13 -0.27 -5.88
N VAL A 127 11.32 -0.40 -4.56
CA VAL A 127 10.22 -0.59 -3.60
C VAL A 127 9.25 0.60 -3.63
N LEU A 128 9.74 1.84 -3.67
CA LEU A 128 8.88 3.02 -3.80
C LEU A 128 8.08 3.00 -5.11
N LYS A 129 8.75 2.72 -6.23
CA LYS A 129 8.11 2.67 -7.56
C LYS A 129 7.03 1.59 -7.60
N GLU A 130 7.27 0.45 -6.98
CA GLU A 130 6.29 -0.64 -6.91
C GLU A 130 5.09 -0.27 -6.03
N ALA A 131 5.29 0.43 -4.91
CA ALA A 131 4.20 0.96 -4.08
C ALA A 131 3.34 1.98 -4.85
N GLN A 132 3.97 2.89 -5.58
CA GLN A 132 3.27 3.84 -6.46
C GLN A 132 2.52 3.13 -7.59
N ARG A 133 3.10 2.07 -8.16
CA ARG A 133 2.46 1.26 -9.19
C ARG A 133 1.23 0.54 -8.65
N LEU A 134 1.33 -0.09 -7.47
CA LEU A 134 0.18 -0.71 -6.79
C LEU A 134 -0.94 0.30 -6.53
N HIS A 135 -0.60 1.49 -6.06
CA HIS A 135 -1.56 2.56 -5.85
C HIS A 135 -2.28 2.92 -7.16
N LYS A 136 -1.53 3.06 -8.26
CA LYS A 136 -2.12 3.41 -9.55
C LYS A 136 -2.97 2.29 -10.15
N GLU A 137 -2.52 1.05 -10.00
CA GLU A 137 -3.26 -0.14 -10.44
C GLU A 137 -4.59 -0.29 -9.70
N ASP A 138 -4.63 0.05 -8.41
CA ASP A 138 -5.86 0.05 -7.62
C ASP A 138 -6.89 1.06 -8.16
N GLU A 139 -6.48 2.31 -8.41
CA GLU A 139 -7.36 3.33 -9.03
C GLU A 139 -7.93 2.85 -10.37
N ILE A 140 -7.09 2.24 -11.20
CA ILE A 140 -7.48 1.71 -12.52
C ILE A 140 -8.44 0.53 -12.35
N LEU A 141 -8.17 -0.37 -11.40
CA LEU A 141 -9.00 -1.54 -11.14
C LEU A 141 -10.39 -1.13 -10.67
N CYS A 142 -10.49 -0.22 -9.70
CA CYS A 142 -11.77 0.32 -9.23
C CYS A 142 -12.57 0.93 -10.38
N LYS A 143 -11.91 1.71 -11.25
CA LYS A 143 -12.58 2.28 -12.43
C LYS A 143 -13.05 1.21 -13.41
N LYS A 144 -12.23 0.20 -13.70
CA LYS A 144 -12.61 -0.91 -14.59
C LYS A 144 -13.76 -1.74 -14.04
N ILE A 145 -13.81 -1.98 -12.73
CA ILE A 145 -14.93 -2.65 -12.07
C ILE A 145 -16.21 -1.82 -12.25
N ALA A 146 -16.13 -0.50 -12.04
CA ALA A 146 -17.27 0.38 -12.25
C ALA A 146 -17.74 0.38 -13.72
N ASP A 147 -16.83 0.55 -14.67
CA ASP A 147 -17.14 0.59 -16.10
C ASP A 147 -17.74 -0.75 -16.59
N ALA A 148 -17.27 -1.88 -16.04
CA ALA A 148 -17.83 -3.21 -16.34
C ALA A 148 -19.16 -3.50 -15.61
N GLY A 149 -19.37 -2.90 -14.44
CA GLY A 149 -20.56 -3.12 -13.61
C GLY A 149 -21.77 -2.26 -14.02
N VAL A 150 -21.55 -1.03 -14.48
CA VAL A 150 -22.61 -0.09 -14.88
C VAL A 150 -23.59 -0.70 -15.91
N PRO A 151 -23.14 -1.38 -16.98
CA PRO A 151 -24.04 -2.00 -17.95
C PRO A 151 -24.93 -3.11 -17.38
N LEU A 152 -24.58 -3.68 -16.22
CA LEU A 152 -25.35 -4.74 -15.56
C LEU A 152 -26.48 -4.20 -14.69
N ILE A 153 -26.50 -2.89 -14.44
CA ILE A 153 -27.48 -2.24 -13.56
C ILE A 153 -28.67 -1.75 -14.40
N PRO A 154 -29.90 -2.23 -14.15
CA PRO A 154 -31.08 -1.72 -14.85
C PRO A 154 -31.31 -0.23 -14.61
N ASN A 155 -31.89 0.44 -15.60
CA ASN A 155 -32.32 1.83 -15.43
C ASN A 155 -33.27 1.96 -14.24
N LYS A 156 -33.01 2.95 -13.36
CA LYS A 156 -33.78 3.24 -12.14
C LYS A 156 -33.79 2.11 -11.09
N ALA A 157 -32.79 1.22 -11.09
CA ALA A 157 -32.65 0.21 -10.05
C ALA A 157 -32.38 0.83 -8.66
N THR A 158 -32.97 0.22 -7.64
CA THR A 158 -32.59 0.44 -6.23
C THR A 158 -31.53 -0.59 -5.85
N ILE A 159 -30.35 -0.13 -5.43
CA ILE A 159 -29.22 -1.01 -5.08
C ILE A 159 -29.11 -1.11 -3.56
N LEU A 160 -29.22 -2.32 -3.03
CA LEU A 160 -28.83 -2.63 -1.65
C LEU A 160 -27.34 -2.95 -1.63
N THR A 161 -26.59 -2.30 -0.73
CA THR A 161 -25.19 -2.63 -0.44
C THR A 161 -24.99 -2.77 1.06
N HIS A 162 -23.91 -3.43 1.46
CA HIS A 162 -23.54 -3.64 2.85
C HIS A 162 -22.08 -3.26 3.06
N CYS A 163 -21.76 -2.67 4.22
CA CYS A 163 -20.45 -2.07 4.54
C CYS A 163 -20.14 -0.84 3.65
N ASN A 164 -18.85 -0.52 3.52
CA ASN A 164 -18.33 0.54 2.65
C ASN A 164 -17.33 -0.07 1.66
N ALA A 165 -17.74 -0.16 0.40
CA ALA A 165 -16.91 -0.57 -0.74
C ALA A 165 -16.75 0.58 -1.76
N GLY A 166 -16.82 1.82 -1.27
CA GLY A 166 -16.73 3.04 -2.06
C GLY A 166 -15.31 3.60 -2.14
N ALA A 167 -15.23 4.92 -2.34
CA ALA A 167 -13.96 5.65 -2.49
C ALA A 167 -13.19 5.89 -1.17
N LEU A 168 -13.70 5.39 -0.05
CA LEU A 168 -13.11 5.50 1.28
C LEU A 168 -12.25 4.28 1.58
#